data_AF-A0AAD9VF47-F1
#
_entry.id   AF-A0AAD9VF47-F1
#
_cell.length_a   1.000
_cell.length_b   1.000
_cell.length_c   1.000
_cell.angle_alpha   90.00
_cell.angle_beta   90.00
_cell.angle_gamma   90.00
#
_symmetry.space_group_name_H-M   'P 1'
#
loop_
_entity.id
_entity.type
_entity.pdbx_description
1 polymer ?
#
loop_
_entity_poly.entity_id
_entity_poly.type
_entity_poly.pdbx_seq_one_letter_code
_entity_poly.pdbx_strand_id
1 'polypeptide(L)'
;MMTMQEFTEEVAQSSFLSHEEVANMYIGYNSNFKACNIRFPSKPRSEPAQDAVFRCRRFESTALDPKSKGRSPQQSTVKFMVNQPISFKGVALFPGSVQFTTQSFAIELRDKDGSLLMSHKANIIKRDSFSHDIVFPRSVTLKSEAAYSIVVSTEDVPERYGEGLKKKVICEDVEFEFLEDIKGEETDKGHIPELLFQPLQDSTQYTALETKV
;
A
#
# COMPACT_ATOMS: atom_id res chain seq x y z
N MET A 1 -4.24 -4.12 29.13
CA MET A 1 -5.38 -3.70 28.28
C MET A 1 -4.96 -2.40 27.63
N MET A 2 -5.11 -2.27 26.32
CA MET A 2 -4.90 -1.01 25.61
C MET A 2 -5.88 0.05 26.12
N THR A 3 -5.43 1.28 26.29
CA THR A 3 -6.26 2.44 26.65
C THR A 3 -7.04 2.95 25.44
N MET A 4 -8.12 3.69 25.68
CA MET A 4 -8.89 4.28 24.58
C MET A 4 -8.11 5.35 23.80
N GLN A 5 -7.15 6.00 24.45
CA GLN A 5 -6.25 6.94 23.80
C GLN A 5 -5.34 6.22 22.80
N GLU A 6 -4.63 5.18 23.23
CA GLU A 6 -3.78 4.35 22.36
C GLU A 6 -4.59 3.72 21.21
N PHE A 7 -5.81 3.26 21.48
CA PHE A 7 -6.71 2.76 20.42
C PHE A 7 -7.02 3.83 19.37
N THR A 8 -7.25 5.08 19.80
CA THR A 8 -7.62 6.19 18.90
C THR A 8 -6.44 6.66 18.05
N GLU A 9 -5.25 6.67 18.64
CA GLU A 9 -4.02 7.13 18.00
C GLU A 9 -3.47 6.08 17.03
N GLU A 10 -3.52 4.79 17.39
CA GLU A 10 -2.91 3.73 16.59
C GLU A 10 -3.96 2.95 15.78
N VAL A 11 -4.94 2.34 16.44
CA VAL A 11 -5.81 1.34 15.81
C VAL A 11 -6.90 1.98 14.96
N ALA A 12 -7.58 3.01 15.47
CA ALA A 12 -8.67 3.67 14.75
C ALA A 12 -8.21 4.36 13.46
N GLN A 13 -6.91 4.73 13.38
CA GLN A 13 -6.32 5.40 12.21
C GLN A 13 -5.57 4.44 11.27
N SER A 14 -5.23 3.23 11.75
CA SER A 14 -4.45 2.23 11.00
C SER A 14 -5.14 1.67 9.73
N SER A 15 -6.44 1.93 9.57
CA SER A 15 -7.31 1.30 8.56
C SER A 15 -7.40 -0.24 8.66
N PHE A 16 -6.96 -0.85 9.78
CA PHE A 16 -7.15 -2.29 10.02
C PHE A 16 -8.59 -2.66 10.36
N LEU A 17 -9.35 -1.69 10.87
CA LEU A 17 -10.77 -1.82 11.18
C LEU A 17 -11.57 -0.90 10.27
N SER A 18 -12.73 -1.37 9.81
CA SER A 18 -13.73 -0.51 9.17
C SER A 18 -14.28 0.52 10.15
N HIS A 19 -14.87 1.62 9.64
CA HIS A 19 -15.50 2.64 10.48
C HIS A 19 -16.59 2.06 11.39
N GLU A 20 -17.32 1.05 10.91
CA GLU A 20 -18.31 0.32 11.71
C GLU A 20 -17.65 -0.45 12.86
N GLU A 21 -16.54 -1.14 12.60
CA GLU A 21 -15.79 -1.87 13.63
C GLU A 21 -15.15 -0.92 14.65
N VAL A 22 -14.62 0.24 14.22
CA VAL A 22 -14.10 1.29 15.11
C VAL A 22 -15.22 1.83 16.01
N ALA A 23 -16.38 2.17 15.44
CA ALA A 23 -17.53 2.67 16.19
C ALA A 23 -18.04 1.62 17.20
N ASN A 24 -18.13 0.36 16.77
CA ASN A 24 -18.55 -0.73 17.65
C ASN A 24 -17.53 -1.01 18.77
N MET A 25 -16.22 -0.84 18.52
CA MET A 25 -15.19 -0.99 19.55
C MET A 25 -15.31 0.10 20.60
N TYR A 26 -15.58 1.34 20.17
CA TYR A 26 -15.84 2.46 21.06
C TYR A 26 -17.08 2.23 21.94
N ILE A 27 -18.20 1.80 21.33
CA ILE A 27 -19.42 1.43 22.06
C ILE A 27 -19.15 0.27 23.03
N GLY A 28 -18.40 -0.74 22.58
CA GLY A 28 -18.00 -1.88 23.37
C GLY A 28 -17.23 -1.46 24.61
N TYR A 29 -16.13 -0.72 24.46
CA TYR A 29 -15.31 -0.30 25.59
C TYR A 29 -16.10 0.51 26.63
N ASN A 30 -16.93 1.46 26.20
CA ASN A 30 -17.74 2.29 27.10
C ASN A 30 -18.91 1.54 27.77
N SER A 31 -19.32 0.39 27.22
CA SER A 31 -20.39 -0.45 27.75
C SER A 31 -19.87 -1.67 28.53
N ASN A 32 -18.57 -1.76 28.82
CA ASN A 32 -17.92 -2.97 29.33
C ASN A 32 -18.19 -4.20 28.43
N PHE A 33 -18.17 -3.97 27.13
CA PHE A 33 -18.40 -4.91 26.02
C PHE A 33 -19.78 -5.58 26.01
N LYS A 34 -20.75 -5.09 26.81
CA LYS A 34 -22.11 -5.65 26.85
C LYS A 34 -22.96 -5.30 25.62
N ALA A 35 -22.70 -4.16 24.99
CA ALA A 35 -23.41 -3.70 23.79
C ALA A 35 -22.58 -3.88 22.51
N CYS A 36 -21.44 -4.57 22.60
CA CYS A 36 -20.54 -4.78 21.48
C CYS A 36 -21.12 -5.84 20.53
N ASN A 37 -21.55 -5.42 19.34
CA ASN A 37 -22.01 -6.35 18.29
C ASN A 37 -20.88 -6.72 17.30
N ILE A 38 -19.65 -6.81 17.78
CA ILE A 38 -18.51 -7.24 16.95
C ILE A 38 -18.39 -8.75 17.02
N ARG A 39 -18.50 -9.40 15.87
CA ARG A 39 -18.15 -10.81 15.73
C ARG A 39 -16.66 -10.88 15.44
N PHE A 40 -15.87 -11.10 16.48
CA PHE A 40 -14.45 -11.41 16.28
C PHE A 40 -14.34 -12.76 15.55
N PRO A 41 -13.51 -12.85 14.51
CA PRO A 41 -13.17 -14.14 13.92
C PRO A 41 -12.64 -15.07 15.02
N SER A 42 -13.36 -16.16 15.28
CA SER A 42 -12.95 -17.17 16.27
C SER A 42 -11.91 -18.15 15.71
N LYS A 43 -11.66 -18.08 14.40
CA LYS A 43 -10.59 -18.81 13.75
C LYS A 43 -9.31 -17.97 13.82
N PRO A 44 -8.15 -18.59 14.10
CA PRO A 44 -6.87 -17.93 13.90
C PRO A 44 -6.86 -17.31 12.50
N ARG A 45 -6.32 -16.09 12.35
CA ARG A 45 -5.94 -15.64 11.01
C ARG A 45 -4.97 -16.70 10.50
N SER A 46 -5.34 -17.39 9.42
CA SER A 46 -4.39 -18.26 8.73
C SER A 46 -3.12 -17.44 8.49
N GLU A 47 -1.95 -18.07 8.61
CA GLU A 47 -0.73 -17.44 8.09
C GLU A 47 -1.02 -16.92 6.68
N PRO A 48 -0.45 -15.76 6.31
CA PRO A 48 -0.58 -15.27 4.95
C PRO A 48 -0.29 -16.44 4.02
N ALA A 49 -1.22 -16.77 3.11
CA ALA A 49 -0.98 -17.83 2.15
C ALA A 49 0.40 -17.60 1.50
N GLN A 50 1.09 -18.66 1.07
CA GLN A 50 2.39 -18.49 0.40
C GLN A 50 2.33 -17.52 -0.80
N ASP A 51 1.13 -17.29 -1.35
CA ASP A 51 0.82 -16.31 -2.41
C ASP A 51 0.25 -14.96 -1.90
N ALA A 52 0.41 -14.64 -0.62
CA ALA A 52 -0.06 -13.38 -0.06
C ALA A 52 0.67 -12.19 -0.69
N VAL A 53 -0.11 -11.23 -1.18
CA VAL A 53 0.40 -9.96 -1.69
C VAL A 53 0.47 -8.97 -0.53
N PHE A 54 1.67 -8.51 -0.25
CA PHE A 54 1.95 -7.53 0.79
C PHE A 54 1.97 -6.10 0.23
N ARG A 55 1.75 -5.12 1.11
CA ARG A 55 1.57 -3.71 0.75
C ARG A 55 2.59 -2.86 1.50
N CYS A 56 3.62 -2.39 0.81
CA CYS A 56 4.60 -1.45 1.39
C CYS A 56 4.05 -0.02 1.30
N ARG A 57 3.60 0.53 2.44
CA ARG A 57 3.16 1.93 2.59
C ARG A 57 4.35 2.85 2.74
N ARG A 58 4.49 3.81 1.82
CA ARG A 58 5.66 4.72 1.81
C ARG A 58 5.45 6.07 2.49
N PHE A 59 4.23 6.40 2.87
CA PHE A 59 3.88 7.65 3.55
C PHE A 59 3.49 7.41 5.00
N GLU A 60 3.71 8.41 5.87
CA GLU A 60 3.24 8.42 7.26
C GLU A 60 1.74 8.54 7.35
N SER A 61 1.13 9.38 6.51
CA SER A 61 -0.30 9.65 6.53
C SER A 61 -0.89 9.87 5.14
N THR A 62 -2.21 10.01 5.08
CA THR A 62 -2.95 10.36 3.86
C THR A 62 -3.81 11.59 4.13
N ALA A 63 -3.70 12.59 3.27
CA ALA A 63 -4.45 13.84 3.36
C ALA A 63 -5.40 14.01 2.16
N LEU A 64 -6.39 14.88 2.32
CA LEU A 64 -7.24 15.33 1.21
C LEU A 64 -6.54 16.47 0.46
N ASP A 65 -6.66 16.49 -0.87
CA ASP A 65 -6.31 17.62 -1.71
C ASP A 65 -7.56 18.45 -2.05
N PRO A 66 -7.86 19.52 -1.29
CA PRO A 66 -9.00 20.38 -1.57
C PRO A 66 -8.85 21.17 -2.89
N LYS A 67 -7.63 21.24 -3.45
CA LYS A 67 -7.32 21.94 -4.71
C LYS A 67 -7.20 20.98 -5.91
N SER A 68 -7.57 19.71 -5.74
CA SER A 68 -7.59 18.71 -6.82
C SER A 68 -8.56 19.09 -7.96
N LYS A 69 -9.67 19.77 -7.63
CA LYS A 69 -10.65 20.22 -8.62
C LYS A 69 -10.06 21.27 -9.58
N GLY A 70 -10.05 20.95 -10.86
CA GLY A 70 -9.58 21.84 -11.93
C GLY A 70 -8.09 21.73 -12.24
N ARG A 71 -7.33 20.85 -11.58
CA ARG A 71 -5.97 20.51 -12.02
C ARG A 71 -6.01 19.60 -13.24
N SER A 72 -4.99 19.70 -14.08
CA SER A 72 -4.79 18.74 -15.15
C SER A 72 -4.31 17.41 -14.58
N PRO A 73 -4.63 16.29 -15.24
CA PRO A 73 -4.14 14.98 -14.81
C PRO A 73 -2.60 14.96 -14.83
N GLN A 74 -2.00 14.32 -13.83
CA GLN A 74 -0.56 14.30 -13.67
C GLN A 74 -0.01 12.88 -13.70
N GLN A 75 1.14 12.75 -14.33
CA GLN A 75 1.98 11.58 -14.23
C GLN A 75 2.68 11.58 -12.86
N SER A 76 2.58 10.47 -12.13
CA SER A 76 3.28 10.27 -10.86
C SER A 76 4.37 9.23 -11.05
N THR A 77 5.55 9.45 -10.48
CA THR A 77 6.66 8.49 -10.54
C THR A 77 7.20 8.28 -9.14
N VAL A 78 7.48 7.03 -8.76
CA VAL A 78 8.28 6.72 -7.57
C VAL A 78 9.46 5.85 -7.98
N LYS A 79 10.62 6.15 -7.40
CA LYS A 79 11.87 5.42 -7.59
C LYS A 79 12.23 4.72 -6.29
N PHE A 80 12.60 3.45 -6.38
CA PHE A 80 12.89 2.65 -5.19
C PHE A 80 13.93 1.56 -5.45
N MET A 81 14.50 1.04 -4.37
CA MET A 81 15.32 -0.16 -4.30
C MET A 81 14.77 -1.09 -3.23
N VAL A 82 15.17 -2.36 -3.28
CA VAL A 82 14.88 -3.35 -2.24
C VAL A 82 16.16 -4.06 -1.83
N ASN A 83 16.27 -4.41 -0.56
CA ASN A 83 17.44 -5.14 -0.04
C ASN A 83 17.47 -6.62 -0.40
N GLN A 84 16.34 -7.22 -0.80
CA GLN A 84 16.24 -8.62 -1.19
C GLN A 84 15.30 -8.82 -2.39
N PRO A 85 15.44 -9.91 -3.16
CA PRO A 85 14.60 -10.14 -4.33
C PRO A 85 13.11 -10.25 -3.97
N ILE A 86 12.26 -9.62 -4.79
CA ILE A 86 10.81 -9.68 -4.62
C ILE A 86 10.11 -9.99 -5.93
N SER A 87 8.93 -10.61 -5.82
CA SER A 87 7.95 -10.68 -6.90
C SER A 87 7.09 -9.42 -6.83
N PHE A 88 7.38 -8.43 -7.67
CA PHE A 88 6.59 -7.20 -7.75
C PHE A 88 5.27 -7.47 -8.48
N LYS A 89 4.17 -7.05 -7.86
CA LYS A 89 2.81 -7.32 -8.33
C LYS A 89 2.15 -6.08 -8.92
N GLY A 90 2.41 -4.90 -8.39
CA GLY A 90 1.73 -3.68 -8.83
C GLY A 90 1.77 -2.57 -7.79
N VAL A 91 0.75 -1.69 -7.82
CA VAL A 91 0.64 -0.54 -6.91
C VAL A 91 -0.80 -0.38 -6.43
N ALA A 92 -0.98 0.20 -5.25
CA ALA A 92 -2.28 0.76 -4.87
C ALA A 92 -2.26 2.27 -5.14
N LEU A 93 -3.32 2.79 -5.74
CA LEU A 93 -3.46 4.20 -6.12
C LEU A 93 -4.66 4.83 -5.41
N PHE A 94 -4.55 6.13 -5.11
CA PHE A 94 -5.71 6.88 -4.65
C PHE A 94 -6.74 7.03 -5.78
N PRO A 95 -8.04 6.87 -5.49
CA PRO A 95 -9.08 7.08 -6.48
C PRO A 95 -9.16 8.56 -6.88
N GLY A 96 -9.54 8.80 -8.13
CA GLY A 96 -9.92 10.12 -8.63
C GLY A 96 -11.17 10.68 -7.96
N SER A 97 -11.46 11.96 -8.19
CA SER A 97 -12.53 12.68 -7.48
C SER A 97 -13.96 12.22 -7.76
N VAL A 98 -14.28 11.93 -9.02
CA VAL A 98 -15.67 11.68 -9.41
C VAL A 98 -16.10 10.28 -8.98
N GLN A 99 -17.16 10.21 -8.16
CA GLN A 99 -17.76 8.94 -7.74
C GLN A 99 -18.51 8.27 -8.89
N PHE A 100 -18.52 6.93 -8.89
CA PHE A 100 -19.26 6.10 -9.85
C PHE A 100 -18.85 6.30 -11.32
N THR A 101 -17.65 6.80 -11.58
CA THR A 101 -17.04 6.83 -12.91
C THR A 101 -15.99 5.74 -13.06
N THR A 102 -15.80 5.31 -14.30
CA THR A 102 -14.66 4.49 -14.69
C THR A 102 -13.42 5.36 -14.74
N GLN A 103 -12.40 4.96 -14.00
CA GLN A 103 -11.10 5.61 -13.93
C GLN A 103 -10.07 4.79 -14.69
N SER A 104 -9.29 5.47 -15.53
CA SER A 104 -8.31 4.84 -16.41
C SER A 104 -6.91 5.07 -15.85
N PHE A 105 -6.23 3.97 -15.51
CA PHE A 105 -4.85 3.99 -15.03
C PHE A 105 -3.94 3.28 -16.02
N ALA A 106 -2.77 3.85 -16.28
CA ALA A 106 -1.65 3.19 -16.94
C ALA A 106 -0.47 3.16 -15.98
N ILE A 107 0.07 1.98 -15.73
CA ILE A 107 1.25 1.77 -14.88
C ILE A 107 2.38 1.16 -15.69
N GLU A 108 3.60 1.62 -15.45
CA GLU A 108 4.80 1.14 -16.12
C GLU A 108 5.91 0.95 -15.09
N LEU A 109 6.45 -0.27 -15.03
CA LEU A 109 7.63 -0.61 -14.25
C LEU A 109 8.85 -0.55 -15.16
N ARG A 110 9.86 0.21 -14.74
CA ARG A 110 11.09 0.45 -15.50
C ARG A 110 12.33 0.17 -14.65
N ASP A 111 13.40 -0.25 -15.29
CA ASP A 111 14.71 -0.40 -14.64
C ASP A 111 15.43 0.95 -14.46
N LYS A 112 16.63 0.90 -13.89
CA LYS A 112 17.49 2.06 -13.64
C LYS A 112 17.85 2.87 -14.89
N ASP A 113 17.88 2.22 -16.06
CA ASP A 113 18.23 2.84 -17.34
C ASP A 113 16.99 3.40 -18.05
N GLY A 114 15.81 3.25 -17.42
CA GLY A 114 14.51 3.69 -17.94
C GLY A 114 13.87 2.68 -18.89
N SER A 115 14.45 1.49 -19.07
CA SER A 115 13.91 0.45 -19.95
C SER A 115 12.64 -0.13 -19.36
N LEU A 116 11.62 -0.32 -20.20
CA LEU A 116 10.33 -0.87 -19.78
C LEU A 116 10.46 -2.36 -19.45
N LEU A 117 10.17 -2.72 -18.21
CA LEU A 117 10.10 -4.11 -17.75
C LEU A 117 8.68 -4.67 -17.88
N MET A 118 7.67 -3.87 -17.54
CA MET A 118 6.26 -4.26 -17.62
C MET A 118 5.36 -3.04 -17.69
N SER A 119 4.24 -3.14 -18.41
CA SER A 119 3.18 -2.13 -18.39
C SER A 119 1.80 -2.78 -18.26
N HIS A 120 0.86 -2.03 -17.70
CA HIS A 120 -0.54 -2.44 -17.63
C HIS A 120 -1.46 -1.22 -17.69
N LYS A 121 -2.60 -1.39 -18.35
CA LYS A 121 -3.69 -0.42 -18.35
C LYS A 121 -4.92 -1.05 -17.72
N ALA A 122 -5.50 -0.37 -16.74
CA ALA A 122 -6.67 -0.84 -16.00
C ALA A 122 -7.75 0.24 -16.00
N ASN A 123 -8.99 -0.21 -16.22
CA ASN A 123 -10.19 0.61 -16.08
C ASN A 123 -10.93 0.13 -14.82
N ILE A 124 -11.04 1.00 -13.82
CA ILE A 124 -11.62 0.65 -12.53
C ILE A 124 -12.83 1.53 -12.25
N ILE A 125 -13.94 0.90 -11.85
CA ILE A 125 -15.10 1.64 -11.38
C ILE A 125 -14.82 2.06 -9.93
N LYS A 126 -14.80 3.38 -9.67
CA LYS A 126 -14.61 3.89 -8.31
C LYS A 126 -15.71 3.36 -7.39
N ARG A 127 -15.30 2.66 -6.33
CA ARG A 127 -16.12 2.23 -5.20
C ARG A 127 -15.76 3.05 -3.96
N ASP A 128 -16.48 2.85 -2.86
CA ASP A 128 -16.17 3.48 -1.56
C ASP A 128 -14.94 2.82 -0.92
N SER A 129 -13.78 3.01 -1.55
CA SER A 129 -12.49 2.45 -1.15
C SER A 129 -11.43 3.53 -1.16
N PHE A 130 -10.54 3.51 -0.17
CA PHE A 130 -9.46 4.51 -0.04
C PHE A 130 -8.35 4.36 -1.09
N SER A 131 -8.18 3.16 -1.66
CA SER A 131 -7.23 2.90 -2.75
C SER A 131 -7.73 1.81 -3.70
N HIS A 132 -7.13 1.78 -4.90
CA HIS A 132 -7.37 0.78 -5.93
C HIS A 132 -6.08 0.04 -6.25
N ASP A 133 -6.11 -1.29 -6.18
CA ASP A 133 -4.98 -2.13 -6.58
C ASP A 133 -4.93 -2.25 -8.10
N ILE A 134 -3.83 -1.79 -8.68
CA ILE A 134 -3.50 -1.99 -10.09
C ILE A 134 -2.39 -3.05 -10.15
N VAL A 135 -2.78 -4.28 -10.46
CA VAL A 135 -1.88 -5.44 -10.49
C VAL A 135 -1.48 -5.75 -11.93
N PHE A 136 -0.19 -5.98 -12.16
CA PHE A 136 0.30 -6.42 -13.45
C PHE A 136 -0.25 -7.81 -13.80
N PRO A 137 -0.52 -8.11 -15.09
CA PRO A 137 -0.99 -9.42 -15.52
C PRO A 137 -0.03 -10.57 -15.19
N ARG A 138 1.26 -10.24 -15.01
CA ARG A 138 2.32 -11.17 -14.61
C ARG A 138 3.20 -10.48 -13.58
N SER A 139 3.70 -11.25 -12.63
CA SER A 139 4.65 -10.72 -11.64
C SER A 139 6.03 -10.52 -12.27
N VAL A 140 6.76 -9.52 -11.79
CA VAL A 140 8.12 -9.21 -12.24
C VAL A 140 9.06 -9.42 -11.07
N THR A 141 10.09 -10.24 -11.25
CA THR A 141 11.13 -10.40 -10.24
C THR A 141 12.05 -9.19 -10.24
N LEU A 142 12.08 -8.46 -9.13
CA LEU A 142 13.02 -7.38 -8.89
C LEU A 142 14.22 -7.93 -8.14
N LYS A 143 15.41 -7.47 -8.52
CA LYS A 143 16.67 -7.85 -7.89
C LYS A 143 16.95 -6.94 -6.69
N SER A 144 17.64 -7.50 -5.72
CA SER A 144 18.24 -6.77 -4.60
C SER A 144 19.22 -5.70 -5.11
N GLU A 145 19.28 -4.56 -4.41
CA GLU A 145 20.19 -3.43 -4.64
C GLU A 145 20.15 -2.83 -6.06
N ALA A 146 19.04 -3.05 -6.79
CA ALA A 146 18.80 -2.46 -8.09
C ALA A 146 17.71 -1.37 -8.01
N ALA A 147 17.95 -0.25 -8.67
CA ALA A 147 16.99 0.83 -8.77
C ALA A 147 15.92 0.54 -9.82
N TYR A 148 14.67 0.77 -9.43
CA TYR A 148 13.49 0.65 -10.27
C TYR A 148 12.66 1.92 -10.17
N SER A 149 11.82 2.14 -11.18
CA SER A 149 10.80 3.17 -11.13
C SER A 149 9.44 2.64 -11.56
N ILE A 150 8.40 3.04 -10.85
CA ILE A 150 7.02 2.85 -11.30
C ILE A 150 6.46 4.22 -11.69
N VAL A 151 5.96 4.28 -12.91
CA VAL A 151 5.36 5.45 -13.52
C VAL A 151 3.87 5.19 -13.66
N VAL A 152 3.07 6.13 -13.21
CA VAL A 152 1.61 6.04 -13.22
C VAL A 152 1.05 7.24 -13.97
N SER A 153 0.24 6.96 -14.97
CA SER A 153 -0.52 7.96 -15.73
C SER A 153 -2.00 7.71 -15.53
N THR A 154 -2.73 8.75 -15.17
CA THR A 154 -4.18 8.74 -14.96
C THR A 154 -4.77 9.96 -15.62
N GLU A 155 -6.00 9.85 -16.13
CA GLU A 155 -6.80 10.98 -16.64
C GLU A 155 -7.59 11.66 -15.52
N ASP A 156 -7.69 11.03 -14.36
CA ASP A 156 -8.37 11.57 -13.19
C ASP A 156 -7.37 12.17 -12.20
N VAL A 157 -7.75 13.29 -11.56
CA VAL A 157 -6.99 13.88 -10.46
C VAL A 157 -7.39 13.20 -9.15
N PRO A 158 -6.45 12.60 -8.40
CA PRO A 158 -6.72 12.04 -7.08
C PRO A 158 -7.19 13.11 -6.08
N GLU A 159 -8.17 12.77 -5.24
CA GLU A 159 -8.60 13.64 -4.12
C GLU A 159 -7.70 13.53 -2.90
N ARG A 160 -6.77 12.59 -2.92
CA ARG A 160 -5.90 12.26 -1.80
C ARG A 160 -4.47 12.13 -2.28
N TYR A 161 -3.57 12.44 -1.38
CA TYR A 161 -2.15 12.22 -1.51
C TYR A 161 -1.61 11.69 -0.18
N GLY A 162 -0.50 10.97 -0.24
CA GLY A 162 0.26 10.61 0.95
C GLY A 162 1.21 11.73 1.34
N GLU A 163 1.45 11.89 2.64
CA GLU A 163 2.31 12.92 3.24
C GLU A 163 3.25 12.27 4.26
N GLY A 164 4.46 12.82 4.43
CA GLY A 164 5.51 12.20 5.25
C GLY A 164 6.15 11.03 4.53
N LEU A 165 6.86 11.28 3.43
CA LEU A 165 7.60 10.25 2.70
C LEU A 165 8.67 9.63 3.59
N LYS A 166 8.55 8.32 3.82
CA LYS A 166 9.55 7.52 4.52
C LYS A 166 10.64 7.11 3.53
N LYS A 167 11.86 7.60 3.73
CA LYS A 167 13.02 7.19 2.90
C LYS A 167 13.28 5.69 2.93
N LYS A 168 13.05 5.05 4.08
CA LYS A 168 13.21 3.61 4.28
C LYS A 168 11.99 3.04 4.97
N VAL A 169 11.51 1.90 4.48
CA VAL A 169 10.38 1.16 5.05
C VAL A 169 10.72 -0.32 5.07
N ILE A 170 10.62 -0.94 6.24
CA ILE A 170 10.72 -2.40 6.37
C ILE A 170 9.30 -2.95 6.34
N CYS A 171 9.02 -3.84 5.39
CA CYS A 171 7.74 -4.50 5.21
C CYS A 171 8.00 -5.98 4.90
N GLU A 172 7.57 -6.88 5.79
CA GLU A 172 7.75 -8.34 5.64
C GLU A 172 9.21 -8.72 5.36
N ASP A 173 10.11 -8.22 6.21
CA ASP A 173 11.57 -8.40 6.12
C ASP A 173 12.25 -7.86 4.85
N VAL A 174 11.49 -7.24 3.93
CA VAL A 174 12.02 -6.47 2.80
C VAL A 174 12.16 -5.01 3.22
N GLU A 175 13.38 -4.48 3.15
CA GLU A 175 13.63 -3.04 3.24
C GLU A 175 13.47 -2.41 1.86
N PHE A 176 12.55 -1.47 1.74
CA PHE A 176 12.40 -0.58 0.61
C PHE A 176 13.12 0.73 0.89
N GLU A 177 13.97 1.17 -0.03
CA GLU A 177 14.58 2.50 -0.02
C GLU A 177 13.99 3.35 -1.15
N PHE A 178 13.36 4.46 -0.81
CA PHE A 178 12.74 5.40 -1.75
C PHE A 178 13.73 6.50 -2.14
N LEU A 179 13.99 6.63 -3.44
CA LEU A 179 15.05 7.48 -4.01
C LEU A 179 14.56 8.87 -4.44
N GLU A 180 13.45 9.34 -3.88
CA GLU A 180 12.91 10.67 -4.18
C GLU A 180 13.69 11.75 -3.40
N ASP A 181 14.12 12.79 -4.12
CA ASP A 181 14.79 13.95 -3.54
C ASP A 181 13.78 14.81 -2.78
N ILE A 182 13.79 14.74 -1.44
CA ILE A 182 12.98 15.63 -0.59
C ILE A 182 13.65 17.02 -0.57
N LYS A 183 13.20 17.93 -1.43
CA LYS A 183 13.61 19.34 -1.52
C LYS A 183 12.43 20.28 -1.19
N GLY A 184 11.81 20.08 -0.02
CA GLY A 184 10.71 20.91 0.49
C GLY A 184 9.41 20.14 0.78
N GLU A 185 8.36 20.86 1.18
CA GLU A 185 7.06 20.26 1.58
C GLU A 185 6.34 19.54 0.42
N GLU A 186 6.50 19.98 -0.84
CA GLU A 186 5.84 19.34 -1.98
C GLU A 186 6.48 18.01 -2.38
N THR A 187 7.78 17.84 -2.14
CA THR A 187 8.50 16.59 -2.42
C THR A 187 8.28 15.50 -1.37
N ASP A 188 7.59 15.84 -0.29
CA ASP A 188 7.17 14.91 0.76
C ASP A 188 5.77 14.32 0.50
N LYS A 189 5.16 14.67 -0.64
CA LYS A 189 3.79 14.33 -1.02
C LYS A 189 3.74 13.50 -2.29
N GLY A 190 2.74 12.63 -2.43
CA GLY A 190 2.55 11.91 -3.70
C GLY A 190 1.34 11.00 -3.81
N HIS A 191 1.10 10.46 -5.01
CA HIS A 191 -0.14 9.76 -5.37
C HIS A 191 -0.02 8.24 -5.49
N ILE A 192 1.17 7.68 -5.26
CA ILE A 192 1.43 6.23 -5.30
C ILE A 192 1.69 5.77 -3.86
N PRO A 193 0.66 5.53 -3.03
CA PRO A 193 0.87 5.29 -1.60
C PRO A 193 1.49 3.94 -1.25
N GLU A 194 1.18 2.90 -2.02
CA GLU A 194 1.56 1.53 -1.69
C GLU A 194 2.15 0.78 -2.90
N LEU A 195 3.23 0.04 -2.65
CA LEU A 195 3.79 -0.93 -3.57
C LEU A 195 3.30 -2.33 -3.20
N LEU A 196 2.83 -3.10 -4.19
CA LEU A 196 2.31 -4.45 -4.01
C LEU A 196 3.39 -5.47 -4.39
N PHE A 197 3.75 -6.35 -3.46
CA PHE A 197 4.85 -7.29 -3.68
C PHE A 197 4.68 -8.59 -2.88
N GLN A 198 5.57 -9.54 -3.15
CA GLN A 198 5.72 -10.77 -2.39
C GLN A 198 7.23 -11.03 -2.22
N PRO A 199 7.74 -11.20 -0.99
CA PRO A 199 9.12 -11.62 -0.76
C PRO A 199 9.39 -12.94 -1.49
N LEU A 200 10.52 -13.02 -2.19
CA LEU A 200 11.00 -14.32 -2.68
C LEU A 200 11.85 -14.91 -1.57
N GLN A 201 11.32 -15.92 -0.87
CA GLN A 201 12.09 -16.62 0.14
C GLN A 201 13.30 -17.28 -0.53
N ASP A 202 14.49 -17.05 0.03
CA ASP A 202 15.63 -17.91 -0.24
C ASP A 202 15.28 -19.31 0.29
N SER A 203 15.21 -20.28 -0.63
CA SER A 203 14.87 -21.68 -0.37
C SER A 203 15.85 -22.41 0.58
N THR A 204 16.78 -21.70 1.20
CA THR A 204 17.85 -22.23 2.04
C THR A 204 17.49 -22.38 3.52
N GLN A 205 16.31 -21.93 3.98
CA GLN A 205 15.96 -22.01 5.41
C GLN A 205 15.13 -23.24 5.84
N TYR A 206 14.63 -24.05 4.90
CA TYR A 206 13.74 -25.18 5.24
C TYR A 206 14.42 -26.55 5.37
N THR A 207 15.73 -26.68 5.15
CA THR A 207 16.43 -27.97 5.23
C THR A 207 16.93 -28.37 6.63
N ALA A 208 16.63 -27.61 7.69
CA ALA A 208 17.26 -27.80 9.00
C ALA A 208 16.36 -28.31 10.14
N LEU A 209 15.10 -28.73 9.88
CA LEU A 209 14.20 -29.16 10.97
C LEU A 209 13.60 -30.56 10.87
N GLU A 210 14.01 -31.39 9.90
CA GLU A 210 13.65 -32.82 9.89
C GLU A 210 14.84 -33.73 10.21
N THR A 211 15.45 -33.59 11.39
CA THR A 211 16.04 -34.75 12.09
C THR A 211 16.23 -34.47 13.58
N LYS A 212 15.74 -35.38 14.43
CA LYS A 212 15.66 -35.43 15.92
C LYS A 212 14.27 -35.02 16.42
N VAL A 213 13.45 -35.89 17.02
CA VAL A 213 13.65 -37.18 17.73
C VAL A 213 12.44 -38.06 17.45
#